data_AF-A0A919MWQ3-F1
#
_entry.id   AF-A0A919MWQ3-F1
#
_cell.length_a   1.000
_cell.length_b   1.000
_cell.length_c   1.000
_cell.angle_alpha   90.00
_cell.angle_beta   90.00
_cell.angle_gamma   90.00
#
_symmetry.space_group_name_H-M   'P 1'
#
loop_
_entity.id
_entity.type
_entity.pdbx_description
1 polymer ?
#
loop_
_entity_poly.entity_id
_entity_poly.type
_entity_poly.pdbx_seq_one_letter_code
_entity_poly.pdbx_strand_id
1 'polypeptide(L)'
;MPDATSSAPSAPRGDDAKREPPPRALVEAAQHDYRTMLGRLVETTSAVRSQLDTGFTDFEAVADVWRSLRQQQDRPATMLLAAVAIVQLAKVPRPSPLGEPDTNQ
;
A
#
# COMPACT_ATOMS: atom_id res chain seq x y z
N MET A 1 -53.32 16.88 -24.86
CA MET A 1 -53.17 15.68 -24.01
C MET A 1 -51.81 15.08 -24.30
N PRO A 2 -50.90 14.93 -23.31
CA PRO A 2 -49.61 14.29 -23.51
C PRO A 2 -49.72 12.79 -23.20
N ASP A 3 -49.34 11.93 -24.14
CA ASP A 3 -49.09 10.52 -23.86
C ASP A 3 -47.59 10.32 -23.67
N ALA A 4 -47.21 10.16 -22.40
CA ALA A 4 -45.89 9.78 -21.98
C ALA A 4 -45.80 8.25 -22.02
N THR A 5 -45.14 7.69 -23.03
CA THR A 5 -44.60 6.33 -22.93
C THR A 5 -43.09 6.39 -23.02
N SER A 6 -42.53 6.48 -21.81
CA SER A 6 -41.17 6.17 -21.44
C SER A 6 -40.74 4.83 -22.05
N SER A 7 -39.99 4.87 -23.15
CA SER A 7 -39.18 3.75 -23.60
C SER A 7 -37.79 3.90 -22.99
N ALA A 8 -37.64 3.46 -21.75
CA ALA A 8 -36.32 3.26 -21.18
C ALA A 8 -35.65 2.09 -21.90
N PRO A 9 -34.43 2.24 -22.47
CA PRO A 9 -33.66 1.09 -22.89
C PRO A 9 -33.33 0.29 -21.64
N SER A 10 -33.89 -0.92 -21.55
CA SER A 10 -33.47 -1.90 -20.56
C SER A 10 -31.99 -2.16 -20.78
N ALA A 11 -31.15 -1.59 -19.91
CA ALA A 11 -29.74 -1.92 -19.86
C ALA A 11 -29.63 -3.45 -19.70
N PRO A 12 -28.81 -4.14 -20.51
CA PRO A 12 -28.57 -5.55 -20.27
C PRO A 12 -28.03 -5.68 -18.85
N ARG A 13 -28.83 -6.34 -18.00
CA ARG A 13 -28.38 -6.87 -16.70
C ARG A 13 -27.06 -7.57 -16.96
N GLY A 14 -26.07 -7.20 -16.16
CA GLY A 14 -24.69 -7.60 -16.34
C GLY A 14 -24.59 -9.06 -16.74
N ASP A 15 -23.86 -9.28 -17.83
CA ASP A 15 -23.10 -10.50 -18.00
C ASP A 15 -22.33 -10.70 -16.70
N ASP A 16 -22.88 -11.52 -15.80
CA ASP A 16 -22.12 -12.39 -14.91
C ASP A 16 -21.34 -13.35 -15.82
N ALA A 17 -20.42 -12.79 -16.62
CA ALA A 17 -19.41 -13.52 -17.32
C ALA A 17 -18.72 -14.32 -16.24
N LYS A 18 -18.90 -15.64 -16.28
CA LYS A 18 -18.17 -16.64 -15.51
C LYS A 18 -16.72 -16.19 -15.43
N ARG A 19 -16.35 -15.50 -14.34
CA ARG A 19 -14.94 -15.17 -14.07
C ARG A 19 -14.32 -16.51 -13.74
N GLU A 20 -13.76 -17.16 -14.75
CA GLU A 20 -12.87 -18.28 -14.51
C GLU A 20 -11.85 -17.81 -13.48
N PRO A 21 -11.62 -18.61 -12.42
CA PRO A 21 -10.65 -18.23 -11.40
C PRO A 21 -9.29 -18.05 -12.08
N PRO A 22 -8.53 -17.01 -11.68
CA PRO A 22 -7.23 -16.77 -12.28
C PRO A 22 -6.35 -18.03 -12.14
N PRO A 23 -5.53 -18.34 -13.15
CA PRO A 23 -4.58 -19.43 -13.09
C PRO A 23 -3.78 -19.43 -11.78
N ARG A 24 -3.68 -20.58 -11.11
CA ARG A 24 -3.00 -20.70 -9.80
C ARG A 24 -1.58 -20.12 -9.82
N ALA A 25 -0.84 -20.36 -10.90
CA ALA A 25 0.51 -19.84 -11.07
C ALA A 25 0.56 -18.29 -11.05
N LEU A 26 -0.45 -17.60 -11.60
CA LEU A 26 -0.51 -16.14 -11.55
C LEU A 26 -0.81 -15.64 -10.13
N VAL A 27 -1.66 -16.36 -9.39
CA VAL A 27 -1.96 -16.02 -7.98
C VAL A 27 -0.72 -16.23 -7.11
N GLU A 28 0.02 -17.32 -7.30
CA GLU A 28 1.25 -17.60 -6.58
C GLU A 28 2.35 -16.58 -6.88
N ALA A 29 2.53 -16.21 -8.15
CA ALA A 29 3.46 -15.16 -8.54
C ALA A 29 3.08 -13.82 -7.89
N ALA A 30 1.81 -13.42 -7.97
CA ALA A 30 1.34 -12.19 -7.33
C ALA A 30 1.50 -12.20 -5.80
N GLN A 31 1.29 -13.35 -5.14
CA GLN A 31 1.54 -13.50 -3.71
C GLN A 31 3.03 -13.38 -3.37
N HIS A 32 3.91 -13.96 -4.20
CA HIS A 32 5.35 -13.85 -4.02
C HIS A 32 5.82 -12.39 -4.16
N ASP A 33 5.37 -11.70 -5.20
CA ASP A 33 5.67 -10.29 -5.43
C ASP A 33 5.16 -9.42 -4.28
N TYR A 34 3.93 -9.69 -3.81
CA TYR A 34 3.34 -8.99 -2.68
C TYR A 34 4.16 -9.17 -1.39
N ARG A 35 4.56 -10.40 -1.06
CA ARG A 35 5.40 -10.66 0.13
C ARG A 35 6.76 -9.99 0.02
N THR A 36 7.36 -10.02 -1.17
CA THR A 36 8.65 -9.36 -1.43
C THR A 36 8.53 -7.85 -1.27
N MET A 37 7.47 -7.25 -1.79
CA MET A 37 7.19 -5.82 -1.64
C MET A 37 6.98 -5.45 -0.17
N LEU A 38 6.22 -6.25 0.58
CA LEU A 38 6.03 -6.05 2.02
C LEU A 38 7.33 -6.13 2.80
N GLY A 39 8.19 -7.12 2.51
CA GLY A 39 9.50 -7.26 3.16
C GLY A 39 10.35 -5.99 2.99
N ARG A 40 10.45 -5.50 1.75
CA ARG A 40 11.18 -4.25 1.44
C ARG A 40 10.58 -3.03 2.15
N LEU A 41 9.26 -2.94 2.22
CA LEU A 41 8.59 -1.85 2.94
C LEU A 41 8.94 -1.88 4.42
N VAL A 42 8.88 -3.05 5.06
CA VAL A 42 9.21 -3.21 6.49
C VAL A 42 10.66 -2.82 6.77
N GLU A 43 11.60 -3.29 5.96
CA GLU A 43 13.02 -2.95 6.07
C GLU A 43 13.24 -1.44 5.93
N THR A 44 12.65 -0.82 4.90
CA THR A 44 12.78 0.62 4.64
C THR A 44 12.18 1.45 5.77
N THR A 45 10.96 1.12 6.22
CA THR A 45 10.32 1.80 7.35
C THR A 45 11.13 1.64 8.64
N SER A 46 11.77 0.48 8.87
CA SER A 46 12.64 0.28 10.03
C SER A 46 13.90 1.14 9.97
N ALA A 47 14.54 1.24 8.80
CA ALA A 47 15.69 2.11 8.59
C ALA A 47 15.34 3.59 8.84
N VAL A 48 14.19 4.03 8.33
CA VAL A 48 13.70 5.41 8.54
C VAL A 48 13.41 5.68 10.02
N ARG A 49 12.81 4.74 10.75
CA ARG A 49 12.63 4.88 12.20
C ARG A 49 13.98 5.11 12.90
N SER A 50 14.98 4.28 12.57
CA SER A 50 16.32 4.44 13.13
C SER A 50 16.93 5.80 12.79
N GLN A 51 16.73 6.33 11.58
CA GLN A 51 17.20 7.65 11.19
C GLN A 51 16.54 8.75 12.04
N LEU A 52 15.20 8.70 12.18
CA LEU A 52 14.46 9.65 13.00
C LEU A 52 14.87 9.57 14.48
N ASP A 53 15.08 8.37 15.02
CA ASP A 53 15.55 8.14 16.39
C ASP A 53 16.97 8.70 16.61
N THR A 54 17.82 8.71 15.56
CA THR A 54 19.16 9.31 15.61
C THR A 54 19.17 10.84 15.42
N GLY A 55 18.00 11.46 15.24
CA GLY A 55 17.84 12.91 15.14
C GLY A 55 17.76 13.46 13.71
N PHE A 56 17.55 12.62 12.70
CA PHE A 56 17.26 13.11 11.35
C PHE A 56 15.94 13.88 11.36
N THR A 57 15.89 14.96 10.58
CA THR A 57 14.64 15.65 10.28
C THR A 57 13.77 14.84 9.32
N ASP A 58 12.46 15.09 9.35
CA ASP A 58 11.51 14.50 8.38
C ASP A 58 11.97 14.73 6.92
N PHE A 59 12.51 15.91 6.62
CA PHE A 59 12.98 16.25 5.28
C PHE A 59 14.20 15.43 4.86
N GLU A 60 15.19 15.26 5.76
CA GLU A 60 16.37 14.45 5.49
C GLU A 60 16.00 12.98 5.27
N ALA A 61 15.10 12.44 6.09
CA ALA A 61 14.58 11.09 5.94
C ALA A 61 13.84 10.91 4.60
N VAL A 62 12.97 11.85 4.22
CA VAL A 62 12.27 11.81 2.91
C VAL A 62 13.26 11.87 1.76
N ALA A 63 14.26 12.75 1.83
CA ALA A 63 15.26 12.91 0.78
C ALA A 63 16.10 11.64 0.62
N ASP A 64 16.44 10.95 1.72
CA ASP A 64 17.20 9.71 1.69
C ASP A 64 16.40 8.53 1.10
N VAL A 65 15.13 8.38 1.51
CA VAL A 65 14.22 7.38 0.92
C VAL A 65 13.98 7.67 -0.56
N TRP A 66 13.75 8.93 -0.93
CA TRP A 66 13.55 9.31 -2.33
C TRP A 66 14.77 9.00 -3.19
N ARG A 67 15.98 9.28 -2.68
CA ARG A 67 17.25 8.92 -3.36
C ARG A 67 17.36 7.42 -3.56
N SER A 68 17.03 6.63 -2.55
CA SER A 68 17.06 5.16 -2.60
C SER A 68 16.05 4.60 -3.60
N LEU A 69 14.83 5.13 -3.64
CA LEU A 69 13.81 4.74 -4.60
C LEU A 69 14.21 5.11 -6.03
N ARG A 70 14.77 6.30 -6.25
CA ARG A 70 15.18 6.79 -7.59
C ARG A 70 16.23 5.91 -8.25
N GLN A 71 17.07 5.23 -7.48
CA GLN A 71 18.04 4.27 -8.03
C GLN A 71 17.39 2.98 -8.53
N GLN A 72 16.15 2.69 -8.13
CA GLN A 72 15.47 1.43 -8.42
C GLN A 72 14.40 1.52 -9.52
N GLN A 73 13.85 2.71 -9.85
CA GLN A 73 12.83 2.84 -10.91
C GLN A 73 12.83 4.20 -11.64
N ASP A 74 12.23 4.21 -12.83
CA ASP A 74 12.22 5.33 -13.79
C ASP A 74 11.17 6.43 -13.55
N ARG A 75 10.36 6.38 -12.46
CA ARG A 75 9.21 7.30 -12.25
C ARG A 75 9.41 8.25 -11.06
N PRO A 76 10.06 9.42 -11.24
CA PRO A 76 10.53 10.26 -10.14
C PRO A 76 9.42 10.93 -9.30
N ALA A 77 8.27 11.28 -9.90
CA ALA A 77 7.19 11.97 -9.19
C ALA A 77 6.44 11.07 -8.21
N THR A 78 6.14 9.82 -8.59
CA THR A 78 5.50 8.83 -7.72
C THR A 78 6.41 8.45 -6.54
N MET A 79 7.73 8.54 -6.73
CA MET A 79 8.70 8.22 -5.69
C MET A 79 8.76 9.23 -4.56
N LEU A 80 8.56 10.52 -4.84
CA LEU A 80 8.53 11.51 -3.77
C LEU A 80 7.33 11.28 -2.86
N LEU A 81 6.16 11.03 -3.44
CA LEU A 81 4.95 10.69 -2.67
C LEU A 81 5.13 9.38 -1.88
N ALA A 82 5.75 8.36 -2.48
CA ALA A 82 6.07 7.12 -1.80
C ALA A 82 7.04 7.34 -0.62
N ALA A 83 8.09 8.15 -0.80
CA ALA A 83 9.05 8.49 0.24
C ALA A 83 8.36 9.20 1.42
N VAL A 84 7.51 10.19 1.13
CA VAL A 84 6.70 10.87 2.16
C VAL A 84 5.83 9.86 2.90
N ALA A 85 5.11 8.99 2.19
CA ALA A 85 4.25 7.98 2.81
C ALA A 85 5.03 7.02 3.73
N ILE A 86 6.22 6.58 3.33
CA ILE A 86 7.09 5.71 4.12
C ILE A 86 7.54 6.40 5.41
N VAL A 87 7.93 7.68 5.33
CA VAL A 87 8.33 8.45 6.52
C VAL A 87 7.15 8.67 7.46
N GLN A 88 5.96 8.98 6.94
CA GLN A 88 4.77 9.08 7.79
C GLN A 88 4.42 7.74 8.45
N LEU A 89 4.54 6.63 7.73
CA LEU A 89 4.33 5.29 8.28
C LEU A 89 5.35 4.95 9.38
N ALA A 90 6.61 5.37 9.22
CA ALA A 90 7.64 5.17 10.22
C ALA A 90 7.32 5.89 11.54
N LYS A 91 6.72 7.07 11.46
CA LYS A 91 6.32 7.89 12.62
C LYS A 91 5.11 7.35 13.38
N VAL A 92 4.28 6.49 12.76
CA VAL A 92 3.18 5.85 13.47
C VAL A 92 3.77 4.89 14.52
N PRO A 93 3.44 5.06 15.82
CA PRO A 93 3.86 4.14 16.86
C PRO A 93 3.46 2.72 16.46
N ARG A 94 4.35 1.75 16.64
CA ARG A 94 3.98 0.34 16.42
C ARG A 94 2.71 0.09 17.24
N PRO A 95 1.63 -0.46 16.64
CA PRO A 95 0.52 -0.91 17.45
C PRO A 95 1.08 -1.88 18.48
N SER A 96 0.95 -1.54 19.76
CA SER A 96 1.28 -2.47 20.82
C SER A 96 0.54 -3.77 20.51
N PRO A 97 1.22 -4.94 20.53
CA PRO A 97 0.47 -6.18 20.55
C PRO A 97 -0.49 -6.07 21.74
N LEU A 98 -1.77 -6.30 21.46
CA LEU A 98 -2.86 -6.32 22.45
C LEU A 98 -2.33 -6.85 23.79
N GLY A 99 -2.56 -6.09 24.85
CA GLY A 99 -1.96 -6.28 26.17
C GLY A 99 -1.82 -7.74 26.57
N GLU A 100 -0.62 -8.08 27.04
CA GLU A 100 -0.45 -9.24 27.92
C GLU A 100 -1.53 -9.13 29.01
N PRO A 101 -2.41 -10.14 29.17
CA PRO A 101 -3.28 -10.15 30.32
C PRO A 101 -2.36 -10.21 31.54
N ASP A 102 -2.39 -9.15 32.35
CA ASP A 102 -1.88 -9.13 33.72
C ASP A 102 -2.42 -10.38 34.42
N THR A 103 -1.64 -11.46 34.42
CA THR A 103 -1.94 -12.65 35.20
C THR A 103 -1.39 -12.38 36.58
N ASN A 104 -2.05 -11.46 37.28
CA ASN A 104 -1.84 -11.21 38.68
C ASN A 104 -2.98 -11.90 39.44
N GLN A 105 -2.83 -13.20 39.72
CA GLN A 105 -3.35 -13.88 40.91
C GLN A 105 -2.51 -15.13 41.19
#